data_AF-A0A945BGR8-F1
#
_entry.id   AF-A0A945BGR8-F1
#
_cell.length_a   1.000
_cell.length_b   1.000
_cell.length_c   1.000
_cell.angle_alpha   90.00
_cell.angle_beta   90.00
_cell.angle_gamma   90.00
#
_symmetry.space_group_name_H-M   'P 1'
#
loop_
_entity.id
_entity.type
_entity.pdbx_description
1 polymer ?
#
loop_
_entity_poly.entity_id
_entity_poly.type
_entity_poly.pdbx_seq_one_letter_code
_entity_poly.pdbx_strand_id
1 'polypeptide(L)'
;MRFSLKILSICIIASSCFSCKDTNTQNKKEVTNYPNQDSQLALLMREMTSEMEIIKSQILNGEKLSFSVKIEKVYTDIPTDSYIRDNNWFIPMTDQYIFAVNDLLNNPVNTKDQYNTIVQSCINCHNQVCQGPIKRIKKLRIKK
;
A
#
# COMPACT_ATOMS: atom_id res chain seq x y z
N MET A 1 76.75 20.44 18.01
CA MET A 1 77.07 19.13 18.62
C MET A 1 75.79 18.32 18.74
N ARG A 2 75.71 17.20 18.02
CA ARG A 2 74.80 16.07 18.34
C ARG A 2 75.25 15.50 19.68
N PHE A 3 74.35 15.05 20.54
CA PHE A 3 74.49 13.75 21.21
C PHE A 3 73.19 13.36 21.94
N SER A 4 72.63 12.28 21.43
CA SER A 4 71.51 11.46 21.89
C SER A 4 71.90 10.49 23.01
N LEU A 5 70.97 10.14 23.92
CA LEU A 5 70.76 8.79 24.49
C LEU A 5 69.59 8.83 25.50
N LYS A 6 68.38 8.37 25.14
CA LYS A 6 67.76 7.06 25.45
C LYS A 6 67.76 6.68 26.94
N ILE A 7 66.57 6.43 27.52
CA ILE A 7 66.20 5.17 28.19
C ILE A 7 64.68 5.04 28.31
N LEU A 8 64.26 3.84 27.96
CA LEU A 8 62.96 3.19 28.01
C LEU A 8 62.52 2.97 29.47
N SER A 9 61.29 3.33 29.85
CA SER A 9 60.61 2.63 30.94
C SER A 9 59.10 2.64 30.76
N ILE A 10 58.56 1.43 30.86
CA ILE A 10 57.21 0.96 30.62
C ILE A 10 56.36 1.15 31.88
N CYS A 11 55.10 1.55 31.74
CA CYS A 11 53.96 1.34 32.64
C CYS A 11 52.69 1.66 31.82
N ILE A 12 52.14 0.74 31.02
CA ILE A 12 51.09 -0.24 31.40
C ILE A 12 50.28 0.20 32.63
N ILE A 13 49.08 0.73 32.39
CA ILE A 13 47.76 0.33 32.94
C ILE A 13 46.73 1.22 32.23
N ALA A 14 46.17 0.75 31.11
CA ALA A 14 45.01 1.36 30.48
C ALA A 14 43.77 0.63 30.97
N SER A 15 43.09 1.23 31.94
CA SER A 15 41.87 0.73 32.55
C SER A 15 40.65 1.09 31.68
N SER A 16 39.90 0.06 31.32
CA SER A 16 38.43 -0.02 31.29
C SER A 16 37.63 1.00 30.46
N CYS A 17 36.97 0.48 29.40
CA CYS A 17 35.51 0.48 29.22
C CYS A 17 35.16 0.14 27.76
N PHE A 18 35.39 -1.11 27.34
CA PHE A 18 34.75 -1.64 26.14
C PHE A 18 33.32 -2.05 26.50
N SER A 19 32.40 -1.09 26.39
CA SER A 19 30.97 -1.37 26.44
C SER A 19 30.60 -2.14 25.18
N CYS A 20 30.42 -3.46 25.30
CA CYS A 20 29.78 -4.26 24.25
C CYS A 20 28.38 -3.70 24.01
N LYS A 21 28.17 -3.11 22.84
CA LYS A 21 26.81 -2.93 22.30
C LYS A 21 26.36 -4.28 21.81
N ASP A 22 25.57 -4.97 22.62
CA ASP A 22 24.73 -6.06 22.13
C ASP A 22 23.81 -5.49 21.05
N THR A 23 24.11 -5.79 19.78
CA THR A 23 23.14 -5.67 18.69
C THR A 23 22.16 -6.84 18.84
N ASN A 24 21.30 -6.73 19.85
CA ASN A 24 20.05 -7.46 19.87
C ASN A 24 19.19 -6.84 18.76
N THR A 25 19.24 -7.48 17.58
CA THR A 25 18.31 -7.26 16.47
C THR A 25 16.92 -7.62 16.97
N GLN A 26 16.32 -6.72 17.75
CA GLN A 26 14.91 -6.72 17.97
C GLN A 26 14.28 -6.32 16.64
N ASN A 27 13.52 -7.27 16.10
CA ASN A 27 12.55 -7.04 15.04
C ASN A 27 11.62 -5.90 15.49
N LYS A 28 12.03 -4.66 15.19
CA LYS A 28 11.18 -3.49 15.35
C LYS A 28 10.07 -3.69 14.32
N LYS A 29 8.92 -4.19 14.76
CA LYS A 29 7.67 -4.08 14.00
C LYS A 29 7.56 -2.61 13.63
N GLU A 30 7.84 -2.32 12.36
CA GLU A 30 7.64 -0.99 11.80
C GLU A 30 6.18 -0.64 12.06
N VAL A 31 5.93 0.51 12.68
CA VAL A 31 4.56 0.98 12.91
C VAL A 31 4.04 1.40 11.54
N THR A 32 3.43 0.44 10.84
CA THR A 32 2.82 0.67 9.54
C THR A 32 1.36 1.07 9.76
N ASN A 33 0.84 1.98 8.94
CA ASN A 33 -0.58 2.32 8.90
C ASN A 33 -1.45 1.21 8.28
N TYR A 34 -0.86 0.04 8.02
CA TYR A 34 -1.46 -1.06 7.28
C TYR A 34 -1.53 -2.31 8.16
N PRO A 35 -2.74 -2.69 8.60
CA PRO A 35 -2.90 -3.84 9.50
C PRO A 35 -2.60 -5.18 8.80
N ASN A 36 -2.71 -5.21 7.47
CA ASN A 36 -2.29 -6.35 6.66
C ASN A 36 -0.81 -6.19 6.30
N GLN A 37 -0.03 -7.28 6.41
CA GLN A 37 1.28 -7.35 5.76
C GLN A 37 1.13 -6.99 4.28
N ASP A 38 2.18 -6.45 3.68
CA ASP A 38 2.23 -6.03 2.27
C ASP A 38 2.19 -7.23 1.31
N SER A 39 1.10 -8.00 1.34
CA SER A 39 0.82 -9.03 0.34
C SER A 39 0.64 -8.37 -1.02
N GLN A 40 0.87 -9.14 -2.09
CA GLN A 40 0.72 -8.65 -3.46
C GLN A 40 -0.66 -8.03 -3.68
N LEU A 41 -1.73 -8.70 -3.17
CA LEU A 41 -3.09 -8.17 -3.29
C LEU A 41 -3.29 -6.89 -2.48
N ALA A 42 -2.72 -6.81 -1.28
CA ALA A 42 -2.83 -5.61 -0.45
C ALA A 42 -2.15 -4.40 -1.09
N LEU A 43 -1.02 -4.61 -1.77
CA LEU A 43 -0.34 -3.61 -2.60
C LEU A 43 -1.22 -3.17 -3.78
N LEU A 44 -1.77 -4.12 -4.53
CA LEU A 44 -2.68 -3.80 -5.65
C LEU A 44 -3.90 -2.99 -5.20
N MET A 45 -4.52 -3.31 -4.07
CA MET A 45 -5.66 -2.55 -3.54
C MET A 45 -5.29 -1.09 -3.23
N ARG A 46 -4.04 -0.81 -2.83
CA ARG A 46 -3.56 0.56 -2.61
C ARG A 46 -3.33 1.27 -3.93
N GLU A 47 -2.73 0.60 -4.91
CA GLU A 47 -2.58 1.13 -6.27
C GLU A 47 -3.94 1.50 -6.86
N MET A 48 -4.93 0.60 -6.77
CA MET A 48 -6.31 0.85 -7.22
C MET A 48 -6.93 2.06 -6.51
N THR A 49 -6.72 2.21 -5.20
CA THR A 49 -7.22 3.37 -4.44
C THR A 49 -6.57 4.67 -4.91
N SER A 50 -5.24 4.67 -5.08
CA SER A 50 -4.50 5.84 -5.59
C SER A 50 -4.94 6.21 -7.01
N GLU A 51 -5.17 5.23 -7.88
CA GLU A 51 -5.69 5.45 -9.22
C GLU A 51 -7.08 6.11 -9.18
N MET A 52 -7.93 5.70 -8.25
CA MET A 52 -9.24 6.34 -8.07
C MET A 52 -9.13 7.78 -7.52
N GLU A 53 -8.10 8.11 -6.74
CA GLU A 53 -7.83 9.49 -6.32
C GLU A 53 -7.41 10.35 -7.53
N ILE A 54 -6.61 9.81 -8.45
CA ILE A 54 -6.21 10.48 -9.69
C ILE A 54 -7.42 10.71 -10.61
N ILE A 55 -8.19 9.66 -10.90
CA ILE A 55 -9.38 9.76 -11.75
C ILE A 55 -10.39 10.74 -11.17
N LYS A 56 -10.58 10.76 -9.85
CA LYS A 56 -11.42 11.76 -9.19
C LYS A 56 -10.98 13.17 -9.54
N SER A 57 -9.68 13.45 -9.41
CA SER A 57 -9.13 14.77 -9.75
C SER A 57 -9.39 15.12 -11.22
N GLN A 58 -9.15 14.17 -12.12
CA GLN A 58 -9.36 14.38 -13.56
C GLN A 58 -10.82 14.70 -13.87
N ILE A 59 -11.77 13.95 -13.30
CA ILE A 59 -13.20 14.23 -13.46
C ILE A 59 -13.57 15.62 -12.93
N LEU A 60 -13.05 16.01 -11.76
CA LEU A 60 -13.35 17.30 -11.16
C LEU A 60 -12.76 18.48 -11.94
N ASN A 61 -11.62 18.27 -12.59
CA ASN A 61 -10.92 19.28 -13.36
C ASN A 61 -11.34 19.31 -14.85
N GLY A 62 -12.16 18.35 -15.31
CA GLY A 62 -12.52 18.22 -16.72
C GLY A 62 -11.36 17.72 -17.60
N GLU A 63 -10.42 16.99 -17.02
CA GLU A 63 -9.26 16.44 -17.71
C GLU A 63 -9.60 15.09 -18.37
N LYS A 64 -8.78 14.70 -19.36
CA LYS A 64 -8.86 13.36 -19.95
C LYS A 64 -8.54 12.31 -18.88
N LEU A 65 -9.39 11.28 -18.80
CA LEU A 65 -9.17 10.17 -17.88
C LEU A 65 -7.94 9.34 -18.29
N SER A 66 -7.12 8.98 -17.31
CA SER A 66 -6.02 8.02 -17.46
C SER A 66 -6.22 6.84 -16.52
N PHE A 67 -5.84 5.65 -16.98
CA PHE A 67 -5.86 4.44 -16.16
C PHE A 67 -4.55 3.67 -16.32
N SER A 68 -3.80 3.48 -15.23
CA SER A 68 -2.45 2.89 -15.28
C SER A 68 -2.31 1.56 -14.52
N VAL A 69 -3.23 1.27 -13.60
CA VAL A 69 -3.16 0.07 -12.75
C VAL A 69 -3.44 -1.20 -13.55
N LYS A 70 -2.64 -2.24 -13.33
CA LYS A 70 -2.87 -3.57 -13.92
C LYS A 70 -3.92 -4.33 -13.11
N ILE A 71 -5.18 -3.91 -13.24
CA ILE A 71 -6.33 -4.45 -12.49
C ILE A 71 -6.41 -5.97 -12.52
N GLU A 72 -6.10 -6.59 -13.66
CA GLU A 72 -6.17 -8.06 -13.87
C GLU A 72 -5.31 -8.86 -12.89
N LYS A 73 -4.28 -8.23 -12.30
CA LYS A 73 -3.46 -8.86 -11.25
C LYS A 73 -4.28 -9.27 -10.03
N VAL A 74 -5.48 -8.72 -9.84
CA VAL A 74 -6.41 -9.07 -8.75
C VAL A 74 -6.74 -10.57 -8.72
N TYR A 75 -6.72 -11.25 -9.86
CA TYR A 75 -6.96 -12.70 -9.93
C TYR A 75 -5.76 -13.50 -9.44
N THR A 76 -4.54 -13.02 -9.67
CA THR A 76 -3.29 -13.75 -9.42
C THR A 76 -2.55 -13.34 -8.14
N ASP A 77 -2.70 -12.09 -7.71
CA ASP A 77 -1.93 -11.52 -6.59
C ASP A 77 -2.32 -12.16 -5.26
N ILE A 78 -1.32 -12.66 -4.54
CA ILE A 78 -1.54 -13.45 -3.32
C ILE A 78 -2.10 -12.56 -2.18
N PRO A 79 -3.24 -12.95 -1.55
CA PRO A 79 -3.78 -12.25 -0.38
C PRO A 79 -2.97 -12.53 0.90
N THR A 80 -3.11 -11.69 1.92
CA THR A 80 -2.55 -11.95 3.25
C THR A 80 -3.18 -13.18 3.91
N ASP A 81 -4.48 -13.40 3.67
CA ASP A 81 -5.27 -14.53 4.19
C ASP A 81 -5.88 -15.30 3.00
N SER A 82 -5.71 -16.61 2.97
CA SER A 82 -6.22 -17.46 1.88
C SER A 82 -7.75 -17.47 1.79
N TYR A 83 -8.46 -17.27 2.91
CA TYR A 83 -9.93 -17.22 2.93
C TYR A 83 -10.51 -16.13 2.01
N ILE A 84 -9.73 -15.09 1.70
CA ILE A 84 -10.10 -14.06 0.71
C ILE A 84 -10.39 -14.66 -0.67
N ARG A 85 -9.75 -15.78 -1.02
CA ARG A 85 -9.99 -16.52 -2.27
C ARG A 85 -10.98 -17.67 -2.13
N ASP A 86 -11.08 -18.25 -0.94
CA ASP A 86 -11.92 -19.44 -0.71
C ASP A 86 -13.42 -19.11 -0.56
N ASN A 87 -13.81 -17.84 -0.65
CA ASN A 87 -15.20 -17.41 -0.64
C ASN A 87 -15.78 -17.22 -2.06
N ASN A 88 -17.08 -17.44 -2.20
CA ASN A 88 -17.80 -17.31 -3.47
C ASN A 88 -18.08 -15.84 -3.90
N TRP A 89 -17.56 -14.86 -3.16
CA TRP A 89 -17.86 -13.44 -3.38
C TRP A 89 -16.73 -12.68 -4.08
N PHE A 90 -15.47 -13.11 -3.91
CA PHE A 90 -14.32 -12.37 -4.41
C PHE A 90 -14.33 -12.18 -5.93
N ILE A 91 -14.54 -13.26 -6.70
CA ILE A 91 -14.53 -13.21 -8.16
C ILE A 91 -15.70 -12.36 -8.71
N PRO A 92 -16.98 -12.59 -8.34
CA PRO A 92 -18.08 -11.75 -8.84
C PRO A 92 -17.94 -10.26 -8.50
N MET A 93 -17.46 -9.94 -7.29
CA MET A 93 -17.23 -8.54 -6.88
C MET A 93 -16.10 -7.89 -7.69
N THR A 94 -15.07 -8.67 -8.02
CA THR A 94 -13.97 -8.24 -8.86
C THR A 94 -14.47 -7.95 -10.27
N ASP A 95 -15.22 -8.87 -10.88
CA ASP A 95 -15.79 -8.70 -12.22
C ASP A 95 -16.67 -7.44 -12.29
N GLN A 96 -17.51 -7.21 -11.27
CA GLN A 96 -18.32 -6.00 -11.17
C GLN A 96 -17.48 -4.72 -11.12
N TYR A 97 -16.37 -4.72 -10.36
CA TYR A 97 -15.45 -3.59 -10.30
C TYR A 97 -14.78 -3.33 -11.67
N ILE A 98 -14.27 -4.39 -12.32
CA ILE A 98 -13.62 -4.27 -13.65
C ILE A 98 -14.62 -3.74 -14.68
N PHE A 99 -15.85 -4.27 -14.67
CA PHE A 99 -16.92 -3.78 -15.53
C PHE A 99 -17.18 -2.29 -15.34
N ALA A 100 -17.31 -1.83 -14.09
CA ALA A 100 -17.58 -0.42 -13.79
C ALA A 100 -16.41 0.51 -14.21
N VAL A 101 -15.16 0.05 -14.06
CA VAL A 101 -13.98 0.78 -14.56
C VAL A 101 -14.00 0.87 -16.08
N ASN A 102 -14.25 -0.25 -16.77
CA ASN A 102 -14.32 -0.29 -18.23
C ASN A 102 -15.45 0.57 -18.78
N ASP A 103 -16.61 0.61 -18.11
CA ASP A 103 -17.73 1.47 -18.49
C ASP A 103 -17.35 2.96 -18.42
N LEU A 104 -16.72 3.39 -17.32
CA LEU A 104 -16.25 4.78 -17.18
C LEU A 104 -15.22 5.16 -18.27
N LEU A 105 -14.27 4.27 -18.56
CA LEU A 105 -13.16 4.57 -19.47
C LEU A 105 -13.58 4.54 -20.94
N ASN A 106 -14.44 3.60 -21.32
CA ASN A 106 -14.81 3.38 -22.72
C ASN A 106 -16.10 4.12 -23.13
N ASN A 107 -17.01 4.37 -22.18
CA ASN A 107 -18.31 5.01 -22.44
C ASN A 107 -18.58 6.19 -21.47
N PRO A 108 -17.72 7.23 -21.41
CA PRO A 108 -17.89 8.33 -20.46
C PRO A 108 -19.08 9.23 -20.84
N VAL A 109 -20.22 9.05 -20.18
CA VAL A 109 -21.44 9.86 -20.40
C VAL A 109 -21.79 10.66 -19.16
N ASN A 110 -21.86 10.00 -18.00
CA ASN A 110 -22.13 10.62 -16.71
C ASN A 110 -21.01 10.23 -15.75
N THR A 111 -19.82 10.77 -16.03
CA THR A 111 -18.55 10.35 -15.42
C THR A 111 -18.58 10.40 -13.89
N LYS A 112 -19.27 11.37 -13.28
CA LYS A 112 -19.44 11.44 -11.82
C LYS A 112 -20.25 10.26 -11.27
N ASP A 113 -21.36 9.91 -11.91
CA ASP A 113 -22.18 8.78 -11.47
C ASP A 113 -21.49 7.44 -11.79
N GLN A 114 -20.87 7.30 -12.96
CA GLN A 114 -20.07 6.12 -13.33
C GLN A 114 -18.90 5.92 -12.36
N TYR A 115 -18.16 6.97 -12.01
CA TYR A 115 -17.12 6.92 -10.98
C TYR A 115 -17.66 6.53 -9.61
N ASN A 116 -18.80 7.10 -9.20
CA ASN A 116 -19.43 6.74 -7.93
C ASN A 116 -19.93 5.28 -7.91
N THR A 117 -20.25 4.69 -9.06
CA THR A 117 -20.51 3.25 -9.21
C THR A 117 -19.27 2.41 -8.93
N ILE A 118 -18.09 2.83 -9.41
CA ILE A 118 -16.81 2.18 -9.09
C ILE A 118 -16.55 2.24 -7.57
N VAL A 119 -16.68 3.42 -6.96
CA VAL A 119 -16.52 3.60 -5.50
C VAL A 119 -17.49 2.71 -4.72
N GLN A 120 -18.73 2.56 -5.21
CA GLN A 120 -19.70 1.67 -4.59
C GLN A 120 -19.29 0.19 -4.70
N SER A 121 -18.74 -0.23 -5.84
CA SER A 121 -18.21 -1.58 -6.01
C SER A 121 -17.08 -1.89 -5.02
N CYS A 122 -16.17 -0.93 -4.79
CA CYS A 122 -15.13 -1.05 -3.75
C CYS A 122 -15.76 -1.31 -2.37
N ILE A 123 -16.79 -0.53 -2.00
CA ILE A 123 -17.48 -0.68 -0.71
C ILE A 123 -18.17 -2.03 -0.60
N ASN A 124 -18.83 -2.49 -1.67
CA ASN A 124 -19.54 -3.77 -1.69
C ASN A 124 -18.58 -4.94 -1.48
N CYS A 125 -17.47 -4.96 -2.21
CA CYS A 125 -16.43 -5.98 -2.03
C CYS A 125 -15.88 -5.96 -0.59
N HIS A 126 -15.57 -4.78 -0.05
CA HIS A 126 -15.04 -4.67 1.32
C HIS A 126 -16.05 -5.00 2.43
N ASN A 127 -17.35 -4.93 2.16
CA ASN A 127 -18.35 -5.39 3.11
C ASN A 127 -18.49 -6.93 3.12
N GLN A 128 -18.21 -7.60 2.00
CA GLN A 128 -18.46 -9.04 1.84
C GLN A 128 -17.20 -9.90 2.01
N VAL A 129 -16.05 -9.42 1.52
CA VAL A 129 -14.83 -10.23 1.40
C VAL A 129 -13.82 -9.87 2.49
N CYS A 130 -13.52 -8.58 2.68
CA CYS A 130 -12.52 -8.11 3.63
C CYS A 130 -12.85 -6.71 4.11
N GLN A 131 -12.91 -6.49 5.44
CA GLN A 131 -13.22 -5.21 6.09
C GLN A 131 -12.11 -4.14 5.94
N GLY A 132 -11.65 -3.88 4.72
CA GLY A 132 -10.65 -2.87 4.39
C GLY A 132 -11.08 -1.45 4.79
N PRO A 133 -10.37 -0.41 4.35
CA PRO A 133 -10.54 0.95 4.86
C PRO A 133 -11.79 1.65 4.29
N ILE A 134 -13.00 1.12 4.54
CA ILE A 134 -14.28 1.62 4.01
C ILE A 134 -14.50 3.11 4.30
N LYS A 135 -14.09 3.59 5.49
CA LYS A 135 -14.16 5.02 5.84
C LYS A 135 -13.34 5.90 4.88
N ARG A 136 -12.18 5.43 4.41
CA ARG A 136 -11.35 6.13 3.40
C ARG A 136 -12.02 6.06 2.03
N ILE A 137 -12.47 4.88 1.62
CA ILE A 137 -13.12 4.66 0.33
C ILE A 137 -14.36 5.55 0.17
N LYS A 138 -15.18 5.70 1.22
CA LYS A 138 -16.35 6.61 1.19
C LYS A 138 -15.99 8.06 0.88
N LYS A 139 -14.78 8.53 1.21
CA LYS A 139 -14.30 9.89 0.89
C LYS A 139 -13.96 10.07 -0.59
N LEU A 140 -13.81 8.97 -1.34
CA LEU A 140 -13.58 9.03 -2.78
C LEU A 140 -14.81 9.54 -3.53
N ARG A 141 -16.03 9.35 -3.03
CA ARG A 141 -17.25 9.81 -3.73
C ARG A 141 -17.17 11.27 -4.16
N ILE A 142 -17.71 11.53 -5.35
CA ILE A 142 -17.91 12.88 -5.88
C ILE A 142 -19.34 13.28 -5.53
N LYS A 143 -19.51 14.45 -4.88
CA LYS A 143 -20.83 15.00 -4.61
C LYS A 143 -21.50 15.39 -5.93
N LYS A 144 -22.80 15.13 -6.03
CA LYS A 144 -23.62 15.59 -7.16
C LYS A 144 -23.64 17.11 -7.20
#